data_AF-A0A4W4EVE3-F1
#
_entry.id   AF-A0A4W4EVE3-F1
#
_cell.length_a   1.000
_cell.length_b   1.000
_cell.length_c   1.000
_cell.angle_alpha   90.00
_cell.angle_beta   90.00
_cell.angle_gamma   90.00
#
_symmetry.space_group_name_H-M   'P 1'
#
loop_
_entity.id
_entity.type
_entity.pdbx_description
1 polymer ?
#
loop_
_entity_poly.entity_id
_entity_poly.type
_entity_poly.pdbx_seq_one_letter_code
_entity_poly.pdbx_strand_id
1 'polypeptide(L)'
;MHQSSCGKSSICFCDCKLTDVKIIFLCYVHCLQYRWLNALMDKFDGAKFTILGFPCNQFGLQSPGNNEDYETLDVLRCVRPGGGFLPKFPLFSRIEVNGQNEDPLFTYLKASLPSMNLVTGDIKTLFWSPIRVNDIRWNFEKFLITSDGAPYKRYCMCVNKLALFLKQAVRFSLPVSSFGT
;
A
#
# COMPACT_ATOMS: atom_id res chain seq x y z
N MET A 1 -8.22 -29.31 -12.86
CA MET A 1 -9.25 -28.25 -12.73
C MET A 1 -9.85 -28.32 -11.34
N HIS A 2 -9.29 -27.62 -10.36
CA HIS A 2 -9.94 -27.35 -9.07
C HIS A 2 -9.60 -25.91 -8.72
N GLN A 3 -10.54 -25.02 -9.02
CA GLN A 3 -10.58 -23.67 -8.48
C GLN A 3 -11.02 -23.81 -7.03
N SER A 4 -10.08 -23.69 -6.10
CA SER A 4 -10.42 -23.48 -4.69
C SER A 4 -10.89 -22.03 -4.52
N SER A 5 -12.17 -21.89 -4.19
CA SER A 5 -12.86 -20.64 -3.93
C SER A 5 -12.20 -19.88 -2.78
N CYS A 6 -11.40 -18.87 -3.10
CA CYS A 6 -10.97 -17.88 -2.13
C CYS A 6 -12.12 -16.90 -1.89
N GLY A 7 -12.75 -16.99 -0.72
CA GLY A 7 -13.78 -16.06 -0.27
C GLY A 7 -13.23 -14.64 -0.16
N LYS A 8 -14.14 -13.67 -0.29
CA LYS A 8 -13.91 -12.22 -0.21
C LYS A 8 -12.81 -11.88 0.81
N SER A 9 -11.81 -11.12 0.34
CA SER A 9 -10.70 -10.49 1.10
C SER A 9 -9.62 -11.37 1.75
N SER A 10 -9.35 -12.61 1.30
CA SER A 10 -8.11 -13.29 1.69
C SER A 10 -7.05 -13.14 0.60
N ILE A 11 -6.18 -12.14 0.74
CA ILE A 11 -4.96 -12.07 -0.07
C ILE A 11 -4.02 -13.14 0.45
N CYS A 12 -3.97 -14.26 -0.27
CA CYS A 12 -2.91 -15.23 -0.07
C CYS A 12 -1.63 -14.64 -0.68
N PHE A 13 -0.70 -14.16 0.17
CA PHE A 13 0.61 -13.68 -0.29
C PHE A 13 1.42 -14.74 -1.06
N CYS A 14 0.95 -16.00 -1.06
CA CYS A 14 1.48 -17.11 -1.82
C CYS A 14 1.18 -17.02 -3.34
N ASP A 15 0.08 -16.39 -3.76
CA ASP A 15 -0.33 -16.35 -5.18
C ASP A 15 0.34 -15.21 -5.98
N CYS A 16 0.81 -14.16 -5.30
CA CYS A 16 1.74 -13.21 -5.89
C CYS A 16 3.14 -13.79 -5.75
N LYS A 17 3.70 -14.37 -6.84
CA LYS A 17 5.04 -14.98 -6.94
C LYS A 17 5.94 -14.57 -5.76
N LEU A 18 6.16 -15.51 -4.84
CA LEU A 18 6.85 -15.45 -3.55
C LEU A 18 8.31 -14.90 -3.57
N THR A 19 8.73 -14.21 -4.63
CA THR A 19 10.10 -13.75 -4.81
C THR A 19 10.29 -12.25 -4.74
N ASP A 20 9.21 -11.47 -4.73
CA ASP A 20 9.28 -10.03 -4.96
C ASP A 20 9.13 -9.24 -3.65
N VAL A 21 9.97 -8.24 -3.47
CA VAL A 21 9.84 -7.23 -2.42
C VAL A 21 8.55 -6.45 -2.67
N LYS A 22 7.66 -6.40 -1.68
CA LYS A 22 6.32 -5.81 -1.82
C LYS A 22 6.26 -4.47 -1.09
N ILE A 23 5.67 -3.48 -1.74
CA ILE A 23 5.25 -2.25 -1.07
C ILE A 23 3.74 -2.29 -0.93
N ILE A 24 3.25 -2.21 0.30
CA ILE A 24 1.85 -1.95 0.57
C ILE A 24 1.70 -0.47 0.86
N PHE A 25 0.81 0.19 0.13
CA PHE A 25 0.48 1.58 0.44
C PHE A 25 -1.04 1.81 0.44
N LEU A 26 -1.44 2.75 1.29
CA LEU A 26 -2.81 3.21 1.36
C LEU A 26 -3.04 4.24 0.28
N CYS A 27 -4.00 3.92 -0.57
CA CYS A 27 -4.25 4.63 -1.79
C CYS A 27 -5.32 5.69 -1.58
N TYR A 28 -5.03 6.92 -2.03
CA TYR A 28 -6.02 7.99 -2.12
C TYR A 28 -6.09 8.54 -3.54
N VAL A 29 -7.32 8.73 -3.99
CA VAL A 29 -7.72 9.05 -5.35
C VAL A 29 -7.26 10.43 -5.86
N HIS A 30 -6.89 11.41 -5.01
CA HIS A 30 -6.42 12.73 -5.50
C HIS A 30 -4.90 12.98 -5.44
N CYS A 31 -4.04 11.97 -5.43
CA CYS A 31 -2.60 12.22 -5.26
C CYS A 31 -1.77 12.10 -6.54
N LEU A 32 -0.93 13.11 -6.80
CA LEU A 32 0.12 13.07 -7.83
C LEU A 32 1.14 11.92 -7.62
N GLN A 33 1.15 11.30 -6.43
CA GLN A 33 2.00 10.17 -6.12
C GLN A 33 1.79 8.97 -7.06
N TYR A 34 0.60 8.78 -7.66
CA TYR A 34 0.39 7.70 -8.63
C TYR A 34 1.34 7.75 -9.82
N ARG A 35 1.62 8.94 -10.35
CA ARG A 35 2.60 9.09 -11.45
C ARG A 35 4.00 8.68 -11.01
N TRP A 36 4.35 8.99 -9.76
CA TRP A 36 5.65 8.66 -9.19
C TRP A 36 5.75 7.16 -8.91
N LEU A 37 4.66 6.51 -8.48
CA LEU A 37 4.57 5.07 -8.30
C LEU A 37 4.66 4.32 -9.64
N ASN A 38 4.07 4.85 -10.71
CA ASN A 38 4.27 4.29 -12.06
C ASN A 38 5.72 4.44 -12.53
N ALA A 39 6.30 5.64 -12.40
CA ALA A 39 7.72 5.85 -12.72
C ALA A 39 8.63 4.94 -11.87
N LEU A 40 8.19 4.60 -10.67
CA LEU A 40 8.87 3.67 -9.81
C LEU A 40 8.80 2.23 -10.34
N MET A 41 7.61 1.76 -10.71
CA MET A 41 7.44 0.46 -11.37
C MET A 41 8.31 0.36 -12.63
N ASP A 42 8.38 1.42 -13.44
CA ASP A 42 9.22 1.47 -14.64
C ASP A 42 10.72 1.39 -14.31
N LYS A 43 11.16 2.08 -13.26
CA LYS A 43 12.56 2.07 -12.84
C LYS A 43 13.02 0.69 -12.36
N PHE A 44 12.11 -0.09 -11.78
CA PHE A 44 12.36 -1.44 -11.28
C PHE A 44 11.77 -2.52 -12.18
N ASP A 45 11.49 -2.18 -13.44
CA ASP A 45 11.04 -3.17 -14.40
C ASP A 45 12.11 -4.26 -14.56
N GLY A 46 11.70 -5.52 -14.47
CA GLY A 46 12.59 -6.68 -14.42
C GLY A 46 13.25 -6.98 -13.06
N ALA A 47 13.10 -6.12 -12.04
CA ALA A 47 13.49 -6.45 -10.67
C ALA A 47 12.37 -7.21 -9.95
N LYS A 48 12.74 -7.98 -8.91
CA LYS A 48 11.81 -8.69 -8.03
C LYS A 48 11.11 -7.73 -7.07
N PHE A 49 10.25 -6.87 -7.62
CA PHE A 49 9.65 -5.75 -6.90
C PHE A 49 8.21 -5.49 -7.40
N THR A 50 7.29 -5.26 -6.46
CA THR A 50 5.91 -4.89 -6.81
C THR A 50 5.29 -3.94 -5.79
N ILE A 51 4.35 -3.13 -6.27
CA ILE A 51 3.54 -2.22 -5.46
C ILE A 51 2.13 -2.78 -5.37
N LEU A 52 1.53 -2.75 -4.19
CA LEU A 52 0.16 -3.18 -3.92
C LEU A 52 -0.59 -1.96 -3.36
N GLY A 53 -1.61 -1.50 -4.09
CA GLY A 53 -2.41 -0.34 -3.68
C GLY A 53 -3.74 -0.75 -3.07
N PHE A 54 -4.01 -0.25 -1.86
CA PHE A 54 -5.24 -0.54 -1.11
C PHE A 54 -6.03 0.75 -0.89
N PRO A 55 -7.15 0.95 -1.62
CA PRO A 55 -8.04 2.07 -1.38
C PRO A 55 -8.63 2.01 0.04
N CYS A 56 -8.67 3.15 0.72
CA CYS A 56 -9.24 3.27 2.06
C CYS A 56 -9.96 4.62 2.21
N ASN A 57 -11.15 4.59 2.83
CA ASN A 57 -11.98 5.79 3.01
C ASN A 57 -12.00 6.31 4.46
N GLN A 58 -11.22 5.73 5.38
CA GLN A 58 -11.25 6.08 6.81
C GLN A 58 -10.61 7.43 7.14
N PHE A 59 -9.88 8.03 6.19
CA PHE A 59 -9.12 9.27 6.38
C PHE A 59 -9.76 10.42 5.60
N GLY A 60 -10.57 11.24 6.28
CA GLY A 60 -11.21 12.42 5.68
C GLY A 60 -12.22 12.13 4.56
N LEU A 61 -12.75 10.90 4.48
CA LEU A 61 -13.71 10.45 3.46
C LEU A 61 -13.23 10.71 2.02
N GLN A 62 -11.93 10.52 1.83
CA GLN A 62 -11.20 10.89 0.63
C GLN A 62 -11.29 9.85 -0.49
N SER A 63 -11.84 8.66 -0.24
CA SER A 63 -12.14 7.67 -1.27
C SER A 63 -13.64 7.40 -1.31
N PRO A 64 -14.46 8.41 -1.67
CA PRO A 64 -15.91 8.24 -1.75
C PRO A 64 -16.22 7.26 -2.87
N GLY A 65 -16.68 6.08 -2.48
CA GLY A 65 -16.99 5.03 -3.43
C GLY A 65 -17.65 3.80 -2.82
N ASN A 66 -18.62 3.24 -3.55
CA ASN A 66 -19.45 2.11 -3.13
C ASN A 66 -18.74 0.77 -3.36
N ASN A 67 -17.59 0.55 -2.71
CA ASN A 67 -16.86 -0.74 -2.70
C ASN A 67 -16.50 -1.37 -4.07
N GLU A 68 -16.85 -0.72 -5.18
CA GLU A 68 -16.59 -1.22 -6.52
C GLU A 68 -15.21 -0.75 -6.96
N ASP A 69 -14.33 -1.71 -7.25
CA ASP A 69 -12.94 -1.50 -7.68
C ASP A 69 -12.84 -0.53 -8.88
N TYR A 70 -13.90 -0.47 -9.68
CA TYR A 70 -14.01 0.35 -10.88
C TYR A 70 -13.97 1.85 -10.59
N GLU A 71 -14.54 2.32 -9.47
CA GLU A 71 -14.60 3.74 -9.17
C GLU A 71 -13.20 4.33 -8.96
N THR A 72 -12.30 3.59 -8.30
CA THR A 72 -10.92 4.08 -8.11
C THR A 72 -10.21 4.20 -9.46
N LEU A 73 -10.32 3.18 -10.32
CA LEU A 73 -9.69 3.19 -11.64
C LEU A 73 -10.26 4.29 -12.54
N ASP A 74 -11.57 4.51 -12.52
CA ASP A 74 -12.23 5.54 -13.32
C ASP A 74 -11.83 6.94 -12.90
N VAL A 75 -11.75 7.22 -11.59
CA VAL A 75 -11.29 8.53 -11.12
C VAL A 75 -9.83 8.74 -11.52
N LEU A 76 -8.97 7.72 -11.42
CA LEU A 76 -7.57 7.84 -11.87
C LEU A 76 -7.46 8.13 -13.36
N ARG A 77 -8.28 7.44 -14.17
CA ARG A 77 -8.28 7.54 -15.63
C ARG A 77 -8.85 8.86 -16.13
N CYS A 78 -9.97 9.31 -15.54
CA CYS A 78 -10.79 10.39 -16.08
C CYS A 78 -10.65 11.72 -15.33
N VAL A 79 -10.41 11.69 -14.02
CA VAL A 79 -10.53 12.88 -13.16
C VAL A 79 -9.18 13.34 -12.64
N ARG A 80 -8.49 12.49 -11.87
CA ARG A 80 -7.18 12.78 -11.28
C ARG A 80 -6.45 11.48 -10.97
N PRO A 81 -5.28 11.21 -11.59
CA PRO A 81 -4.51 12.11 -12.46
C PRO A 81 -5.17 12.50 -13.79
N GLY A 82 -6.16 11.75 -14.26
CA GLY A 82 -6.88 12.03 -15.51
C GLY A 82 -6.05 11.72 -16.76
N GLY A 83 -6.62 12.03 -17.94
CA GLY A 83 -5.91 11.93 -19.23
C GLY A 83 -5.59 10.50 -19.67
N GLY A 84 -6.40 9.52 -19.26
CA GLY A 84 -6.18 8.11 -19.62
C GLY A 84 -5.13 7.41 -18.73
N PHE A 85 -4.77 8.00 -17.59
CA PHE A 85 -3.79 7.43 -16.68
C PHE A 85 -4.25 6.06 -16.13
N LEU A 86 -3.36 5.07 -16.17
CA LEU A 86 -3.58 3.75 -15.57
C LEU A 86 -2.40 3.39 -14.65
N PRO A 87 -2.66 2.83 -13.45
CA PRO A 87 -1.60 2.36 -12.56
C PRO A 87 -0.89 1.14 -13.16
N LYS A 88 0.43 1.07 -13.04
CA LYS A 88 1.28 -0.06 -13.48
C LYS A 88 1.41 -1.16 -12.43
N PHE A 89 0.48 -1.19 -11.48
CA PHE A 89 0.51 -2.07 -10.31
C PHE A 89 -0.91 -2.45 -9.91
N PRO A 90 -1.11 -3.60 -9.25
CA PRO A 90 -2.44 -4.03 -8.83
C PRO A 90 -3.05 -3.07 -7.80
N LEU A 91 -4.29 -2.68 -8.07
CA LEU A 91 -5.18 -2.06 -7.10
C LEU A 91 -6.16 -3.11 -6.61
N PHE A 92 -6.34 -3.18 -5.30
CA PHE A 92 -7.26 -4.09 -4.64
C PHE A 92 -8.58 -3.38 -4.32
N SER A 93 -9.54 -4.18 -3.85
CA SER A 93 -10.79 -3.66 -3.33
C SER A 93 -10.60 -2.75 -2.13
N ARG A 94 -11.54 -1.83 -1.95
CA ARG A 94 -11.56 -0.95 -0.79
C ARG A 94 -11.62 -1.78 0.50
N ILE A 95 -10.77 -1.44 1.44
CA ILE A 95 -10.71 -2.08 2.75
C ILE A 95 -10.69 -1.05 3.88
N GLU A 96 -11.02 -1.50 5.07
CA GLU A 96 -10.73 -0.78 6.31
C GLU A 96 -9.38 -1.24 6.86
N VAL A 97 -8.63 -0.31 7.45
CA VAL A 97 -7.25 -0.57 7.91
C VAL A 97 -7.06 -0.24 9.38
N ASN A 98 -8.06 0.40 9.99
CA ASN A 98 -8.16 0.66 11.42
C ASN A 98 -9.54 0.29 11.95
N GLY A 99 -9.66 0.16 13.27
CA GLY A 99 -10.92 -0.11 13.96
C GLY A 99 -11.30 -1.58 14.00
N GLN A 100 -12.57 -1.85 14.30
CA GLN A 100 -13.07 -3.21 14.54
C GLN A 100 -13.09 -4.08 13.28
N ASN A 101 -13.32 -3.49 12.11
CA ASN A 101 -13.44 -4.21 10.84
C ASN A 101 -12.17 -4.11 9.98
N GLU A 102 -11.02 -3.77 10.59
CA GLU A 102 -9.77 -3.67 9.86
C GLU A 102 -9.37 -5.01 9.21
N ASP A 103 -8.79 -4.93 8.01
CA ASP A 103 -8.33 -6.10 7.29
C ASP A 103 -7.21 -6.82 8.07
N PRO A 104 -7.23 -8.17 8.17
CA PRO A 104 -6.23 -8.94 8.90
C PRO A 104 -4.79 -8.66 8.48
N LEU A 105 -4.56 -8.31 7.21
CA LEU A 105 -3.26 -7.89 6.72
C LEU A 105 -2.76 -6.64 7.45
N PHE A 106 -3.62 -5.63 7.60
CA PHE A 106 -3.27 -4.41 8.29
C PHE A 106 -3.17 -4.59 9.80
N THR A 107 -3.93 -5.51 10.39
CA THR A 107 -3.70 -5.95 11.79
C THR A 107 -2.28 -6.48 11.95
N TYR A 108 -1.86 -7.42 11.08
CA TYR A 108 -0.52 -8.02 11.11
C TYR A 108 0.57 -6.96 10.93
N LEU A 109 0.47 -6.11 9.91
CA LEU A 109 1.47 -5.09 9.62
C LEU A 109 1.62 -4.05 10.75
N LYS A 110 0.50 -3.58 11.33
CA LYS A 110 0.53 -2.62 12.44
C LYS A 110 1.05 -3.24 13.73
N ALA A 111 0.86 -4.54 13.94
CA ALA A 111 1.42 -5.26 15.08
C ALA A 111 2.93 -5.46 14.93
N SER A 112 3.41 -5.83 13.73
CA SER A 112 4.83 -6.05 13.46
C SER A 112 5.64 -4.76 13.40
N LEU A 113 5.04 -3.67 12.91
CA LEU A 113 5.73 -2.38 12.70
C LEU A 113 4.93 -1.25 13.39
N PRO A 114 5.22 -0.98 14.68
CA PRO A 114 4.51 0.05 15.44
C PRO A 114 4.70 1.44 14.82
N SER A 115 3.73 2.32 15.06
CA SER A 115 3.75 3.66 14.48
C SER A 115 4.85 4.51 15.11
N MET A 116 5.62 5.22 14.27
CA MET A 116 6.65 6.16 14.74
C MET A 116 6.06 7.53 15.15
N ASN A 117 4.78 7.76 14.86
CA ASN A 117 4.08 8.99 15.22
C ASN A 117 3.04 8.72 16.31
N LEU A 118 3.32 9.22 17.52
CA LEU A 118 2.41 9.18 18.67
C LEU A 118 1.23 10.16 18.52
N VAL A 119 1.37 11.18 17.67
CA VAL A 119 0.30 12.14 17.41
C VAL A 119 -0.72 11.49 16.49
N THR A 120 -1.91 11.24 17.04
CA THR A 120 -3.10 10.93 16.27
C THR A 120 -3.73 12.27 15.88
N GLY A 121 -4.19 12.43 14.64
CA GLY A 121 -4.87 13.65 14.20
C GLY A 121 -6.12 13.95 15.04
N ASP A 122 -6.82 15.06 14.74
CA ASP A 122 -8.05 15.40 15.47
C ASP A 122 -9.01 14.19 15.44
N ILE A 123 -9.39 13.71 16.62
CA ILE A 123 -10.25 12.53 16.81
C ILE A 123 -11.56 12.69 16.02
N LYS A 124 -12.04 13.93 15.83
CA LYS A 124 -13.25 14.24 15.05
C LYS A 124 -13.12 13.93 13.56
N THR A 125 -11.90 13.74 13.07
CA THR A 125 -11.59 13.44 11.67
C THR A 125 -11.28 11.96 11.43
N LEU A 126 -11.37 11.13 12.47
CA LEU A 126 -11.13 9.69 12.42
C LEU A 126 -12.47 8.95 12.33
N PHE A 127 -12.67 8.21 11.25
CA PHE A 127 -13.93 7.49 10.98
C PHE A 127 -13.84 6.01 11.34
N TRP A 128 -13.22 5.68 12.49
CA TRP A 128 -13.10 4.30 12.97
C TRP A 128 -13.12 4.20 14.50
N SER A 129 -13.45 3.00 14.99
CA SER A 129 -13.43 2.66 16.41
C SER A 129 -13.13 1.16 16.58
N PRO A 130 -12.41 0.72 17.62
CA PRO A 130 -11.70 1.55 18.60
C PRO A 130 -10.43 2.18 18.02
N ILE A 131 -9.99 3.30 18.60
CA ILE A 131 -8.71 3.94 18.27
C ILE A 131 -7.59 3.23 19.03
N ARG A 132 -6.52 2.86 18.32
CA ARG A 132 -5.35 2.16 18.87
C ARG A 132 -4.07 2.95 18.65
N VAL A 133 -3.07 2.71 19.50
CA VAL A 133 -1.76 3.38 19.43
C VAL A 133 -1.06 3.13 18.09
N ASN A 134 -1.19 1.93 17.52
CA ASN A 134 -0.50 1.57 16.28
C ASN A 134 -1.30 1.85 15.00
N ASP A 135 -2.48 2.48 15.11
CA ASP A 135 -3.32 2.80 13.97
C ASP A 135 -2.56 3.57 12.90
N ILE A 136 -2.94 3.30 11.67
CA ILE A 136 -2.53 4.13 10.54
C ILE A 136 -3.07 5.52 10.76
N ARG A 137 -2.20 6.52 10.58
CA ARG A 137 -2.53 7.91 10.88
C ARG A 137 -3.17 8.62 9.71
N TRP A 138 -2.75 8.32 8.49
CA TRP A 138 -3.26 8.98 7.29
C TRP A 138 -3.01 8.16 6.02
N ASN A 139 -3.61 8.61 4.92
CA ASN A 139 -3.31 8.14 3.57
C ASN A 139 -1.81 8.18 3.27
N PHE A 140 -1.32 7.24 2.45
CA PHE A 140 0.09 7.08 2.06
C PHE A 140 1.10 6.67 3.14
N GLU A 141 0.65 6.07 4.25
CA GLU A 141 1.56 5.19 4.99
C GLU A 141 1.95 3.99 4.12
N LYS A 142 3.21 3.57 4.26
CA LYS A 142 3.82 2.55 3.41
C LYS A 142 4.48 1.49 4.27
N PHE A 143 4.30 0.24 3.89
CA PHE A 143 4.96 -0.91 4.49
C PHE A 143 5.83 -1.56 3.43
N LEU A 144 7.12 -1.71 3.75
CA LEU A 144 8.05 -2.51 2.97
C LEU A 144 8.03 -3.93 3.52
N ILE A 145 7.74 -4.88 2.64
CA ILE A 145 7.69 -6.31 2.94
C ILE A 145 8.77 -6.98 2.12
N THR A 146 9.57 -7.84 2.76
CA THR A 146 10.61 -8.62 2.10
C THR A 146 10.00 -9.75 1.26
N SER A 147 10.81 -10.35 0.39
CA SER A 147 10.35 -11.41 -0.53
C SER A 147 9.80 -12.65 0.20
N ASP A 148 10.28 -12.92 1.42
CA ASP A 148 9.78 -13.97 2.33
C ASP A 148 8.43 -13.64 2.99
N GLY A 149 7.87 -12.44 2.72
CA GLY A 149 6.60 -11.99 3.29
C GLY A 149 6.72 -11.30 4.66
N ALA A 150 7.93 -11.14 5.20
CA ALA A 150 8.11 -10.48 6.50
C ALA A 150 8.00 -8.95 6.40
N PRO A 151 7.31 -8.27 7.35
CA PRO A 151 7.30 -6.82 7.42
C PRO A 151 8.69 -6.29 7.81
N TYR A 152 9.30 -5.49 6.94
CA TYR A 152 10.64 -4.96 7.19
C TYR A 152 10.63 -3.55 7.78
N LYS A 153 9.83 -2.64 7.20
CA LYS A 153 9.82 -1.23 7.65
C LYS A 153 8.54 -0.48 7.30
N ARG A 154 8.06 0.34 8.23
CA ARG A 154 6.91 1.25 8.07
C ARG A 154 7.41 2.68 7.85
N TYR A 155 6.79 3.39 6.92
CA TYR A 155 7.13 4.77 6.55
C TYR A 155 5.90 5.66 6.65
N CYS A 156 6.06 6.83 7.27
CA CYS A 156 5.00 7.81 7.43
C CYS A 156 4.71 8.59 6.12
N MET A 157 3.56 9.26 6.08
CA MET A 157 3.10 10.06 4.94
C MET A 157 4.13 11.10 4.47
N CYS A 158 4.79 11.80 5.41
CA CYS A 158 5.66 12.95 5.14
C CYS A 158 7.03 12.60 4.55
N VAL A 159 7.31 11.33 4.25
CA VAL A 159 8.61 10.95 3.70
C VAL A 159 8.66 11.35 2.21
N ASN A 160 9.03 12.60 1.95
CA ASN A 160 9.53 13.09 0.65
C ASN A 160 10.87 12.42 0.24
N LYS A 161 11.40 11.51 1.06
CA LYS A 161 12.55 10.67 0.74
C LYS A 161 12.12 9.34 0.13
N LEU A 162 11.34 9.39 -0.95
CA LEU A 162 11.13 8.23 -1.82
C LEU A 162 12.51 7.65 -2.20
N ALA A 163 13.50 8.51 -2.50
CA ALA A 163 14.88 8.08 -2.76
C ALA A 163 15.52 7.21 -1.65
N LEU A 164 15.26 7.49 -0.37
CA LEU A 164 15.82 6.69 0.73
C LEU A 164 15.09 5.35 0.87
N PHE A 165 13.78 5.37 0.68
CA PHE A 165 12.94 4.18 0.60
C PHE A 165 13.37 3.28 -0.57
N LEU A 166 13.61 3.87 -1.74
CA LEU A 166 14.05 3.16 -2.94
C LEU A 166 15.43 2.58 -2.80
N LYS A 167 16.40 3.32 -2.26
CA LYS A 167 17.73 2.77 -1.96
C LYS A 167 17.63 1.51 -1.08
N GLN A 168 16.69 1.49 -0.14
CA GLN A 168 16.48 0.35 0.73
C GLN A 168 15.79 -0.80 0.01
N ALA A 169 14.72 -0.54 -0.75
CA ALA A 169 14.05 -1.55 -1.58
C ALA A 169 14.98 -2.17 -2.64
N VAL A 170 15.82 -1.37 -3.31
CA VAL A 170 16.86 -1.81 -4.26
C VAL A 170 17.80 -2.80 -3.58
N ARG A 171 18.28 -2.47 -2.38
CA ARG A 171 19.23 -3.31 -1.63
C ARG A 171 18.68 -4.71 -1.34
N PHE A 172 17.36 -4.84 -1.16
CA PHE A 172 16.70 -6.13 -0.94
C PHE A 172 16.26 -6.83 -2.24
N SER A 173 16.10 -6.09 -3.34
CA SER A 173 15.60 -6.64 -4.61
C SER A 173 16.71 -7.08 -5.56
N LEU A 174 17.94 -6.60 -5.35
CA LEU A 174 19.10 -6.98 -6.17
C LEU A 174 19.86 -8.17 -5.54
N PRO A 175 20.32 -9.15 -6.33
CA PRO A 175 21.19 -10.22 -5.83
C PRO A 175 22.51 -9.65 -5.30
N VAL A 176 23.01 -10.21 -4.19
CA VAL A 176 24.22 -9.76 -3.46
C VAL A 176 25.44 -9.56 -4.38
N SER A 177 25.52 -10.27 -5.50
CA SER A 177 26.58 -10.18 -6.52
C SER A 177 26.66 -8.86 -7.29
N SER A 178 25.67 -7.97 -7.15
CA SER A 178 25.61 -6.68 -7.87
C SER A 178 26.18 -5.49 -7.09
N PHE A 179 26.57 -5.70 -5.82
CA PHE A 179 27.36 -4.73 -5.05
C PHE A 179 28.82 -5.17 -5.10
N GLY A 180 29.51 -4.80 -6.19
CA GLY A 180 30.94 -5.05 -6.35
C GLY A 180 31.80 -4.38 -5.27
N THR A 181 32.87 -5.09 -4.93
CA THR A 181 34.02 -4.71 -4.08
C THR A 181 34.60 -3.35 -4.38
#